data_AF-A0A2E0X0L4-F1
#
_entry.id   AF-A0A2E0X0L4-F1
#
_cell.length_a   1.000
_cell.length_b   1.000
_cell.length_c   1.000
_cell.angle_alpha   90.00
_cell.angle_beta   90.00
_cell.angle_gamma   90.00
#
_symmetry.space_group_name_H-M   'P 1'
#
loop_
_entity.id
_entity.type
_entity.pdbx_description
1 polymer ?
#
loop_
_entity_poly.entity_id
_entity_poly.type
_entity_poly.pdbx_seq_one_letter_code
_entity_poly.pdbx_strand_id
1 'polypeptide(L)'
;MKTESLALAIGAGFLAAVLGCEVAELPDSPGAGTTPAETDSPAAEDTGPERGAAAAATDEGEALPDPGDVEAVTDEGRAFTANDPVKGRRSRSAGGYLGAVAGARFWAEHQMILNNINYAVKLYQAEHGEFPKSNEEFMARIIRANNIVLPQLPDDQEYYYDPDNPDVATEPLRVRLKEAE
;
A
#
# COMPACT_ATOMS: atom_id res chain seq x y z
N MET A 1 25.91 40.96 -32.83
CA MET A 1 24.73 41.52 -33.54
C MET A 1 23.61 40.51 -33.40
N LYS A 2 22.40 40.78 -32.92
CA LYS A 2 21.75 41.98 -32.39
C LYS A 2 20.53 41.43 -31.60
N THR A 3 20.34 41.94 -30.41
CA THR A 3 19.24 41.69 -29.45
C THR A 3 17.92 42.30 -29.93
N GLU A 4 16.80 41.58 -29.82
CA GLU A 4 15.40 42.10 -29.69
C GLU A 4 14.61 40.99 -28.93
N SER A 5 14.20 41.09 -27.66
CA SER A 5 13.29 42.01 -26.96
C SER A 5 11.92 42.18 -27.62
N LEU A 6 10.89 41.51 -27.06
CA LEU A 6 9.57 42.11 -26.88
C LEU A 6 8.82 41.44 -25.72
N ALA A 7 8.68 42.18 -24.62
CA ALA A 7 7.71 41.93 -23.58
C ALA A 7 6.38 42.59 -23.98
N LEU A 8 5.25 41.92 -23.74
CA LEU A 8 3.95 42.59 -23.65
C LEU A 8 3.08 41.91 -22.60
N ALA A 9 2.88 42.64 -21.50
CA ALA A 9 1.95 42.33 -20.43
C ALA A 9 0.56 42.89 -20.76
N ILE A 10 -0.47 42.06 -20.67
CA ILE A 10 -1.91 42.38 -20.58
C ILE A 10 -2.52 41.14 -19.90
N GLY A 11 -3.35 41.15 -18.87
CA GLY A 11 -4.10 42.19 -18.18
C GLY A 11 -4.88 41.52 -17.04
N ALA A 12 -5.32 42.34 -16.09
CA ALA A 12 -5.95 41.94 -14.84
C ALA A 12 -7.36 41.33 -14.99
N GLY A 13 -7.68 40.43 -14.05
CA GLY A 13 -8.97 40.39 -13.35
C GLY A 13 -10.11 39.58 -13.98
N PHE A 14 -10.54 38.52 -13.28
CA PHE A 14 -11.96 38.19 -13.06
C PHE A 14 -12.04 37.15 -11.93
N LEU A 15 -12.37 37.59 -10.71
CA LEU A 15 -13.70 37.60 -10.10
C LEU A 15 -14.01 36.28 -9.37
N ALA A 16 -14.00 36.37 -8.05
CA ALA A 16 -14.47 35.33 -7.14
C ALA A 16 -15.98 35.11 -7.31
N ALA A 17 -16.38 33.83 -7.44
CA ALA A 17 -17.75 33.40 -7.23
C ALA A 17 -17.76 32.40 -6.08
N VAL A 18 -17.95 32.94 -4.87
CA VAL A 18 -18.51 32.22 -3.73
C VAL A 18 -20.02 32.20 -3.98
N LEU A 19 -20.65 31.02 -3.97
CA LEU A 19 -22.06 30.78 -3.60
C LEU A 19 -22.42 29.32 -3.89
N GLY A 20 -22.90 28.59 -2.87
CA GLY A 20 -23.70 27.38 -3.09
C GLY A 20 -23.32 26.12 -2.31
N CYS A 21 -23.14 26.19 -0.98
CA CYS A 21 -23.42 25.01 -0.15
C CYS A 21 -24.95 24.86 -0.06
N GLU A 22 -25.54 24.09 -0.97
CA GLU A 22 -26.94 23.67 -0.88
C GLU A 22 -27.02 22.55 0.15
N VAL A 23 -27.52 22.90 1.34
CA VAL A 23 -27.75 21.95 2.43
C VAL A 23 -29.03 21.18 2.09
N ALA A 24 -28.91 19.86 1.95
CA ALA A 24 -30.07 19.00 1.74
C ALA A 24 -30.92 18.99 3.01
N GLU A 25 -32.13 19.55 2.90
CA GLU A 25 -33.15 19.61 3.94
C GLU A 25 -33.71 18.19 4.19
N LEU A 26 -33.54 17.66 5.41
CA LEU A 26 -34.14 16.40 5.85
C LEU A 26 -35.63 16.62 6.14
N PRO A 27 -36.56 15.76 5.67
CA PRO A 27 -37.97 15.91 5.98
C PRO A 27 -38.28 15.59 7.45
N ASP A 28 -38.97 16.53 8.10
CA ASP A 28 -39.64 16.42 9.39
C ASP A 28 -40.60 15.23 9.44
N SER A 29 -40.43 14.37 10.45
CA SER A 29 -41.39 13.33 10.80
C SER A 29 -42.22 13.78 12.01
N PRO A 30 -43.56 13.77 11.95
CA PRO A 30 -44.38 14.34 13.00
C PRO A 30 -44.72 13.31 14.10
N GLY A 31 -44.86 13.81 15.33
CA GLY A 31 -45.97 13.40 16.18
C GLY A 31 -45.61 12.68 17.47
N ALA A 32 -45.72 13.42 18.56
CA ALA A 32 -45.60 13.00 19.95
C ALA A 32 -46.65 11.97 20.43
N GLY A 33 -46.20 11.05 21.30
CA GLY A 33 -46.67 10.94 22.69
C GLY A 33 -47.92 10.09 22.98
N THR A 34 -47.75 9.01 23.76
CA THR A 34 -48.59 8.70 24.94
C THR A 34 -47.94 7.63 25.83
N THR A 35 -48.20 7.73 27.14
CA THR A 35 -47.60 7.03 28.30
C THR A 35 -48.23 5.62 28.55
N PRO A 36 -47.90 4.87 29.64
CA PRO A 36 -47.51 3.47 29.59
C PRO A 36 -48.66 2.49 29.94
N ALA A 37 -48.65 1.29 29.37
CA ALA A 37 -49.48 0.20 29.84
C ALA A 37 -48.60 -1.03 30.10
N GLU A 38 -48.42 -1.26 31.40
CA GLU A 38 -47.96 -2.48 32.05
C GLU A 38 -48.62 -3.70 31.41
N THR A 39 -47.82 -4.65 30.94
CA THR A 39 -48.26 -6.02 30.67
C THR A 39 -47.23 -6.94 31.29
N ASP A 40 -47.68 -7.48 32.42
CA ASP A 40 -47.14 -8.60 33.16
C ASP A 40 -46.75 -9.76 32.22
N SER A 41 -45.51 -10.23 32.34
CA SER A 41 -45.11 -11.53 31.80
C SER A 41 -43.89 -12.07 32.55
N PRO A 42 -43.83 -13.40 32.71
CA PRO A 42 -43.27 -14.04 33.88
C PRO A 42 -41.75 -14.22 33.81
N ALA A 43 -41.19 -14.47 34.99
CA ALA A 43 -39.82 -14.89 35.22
C ALA A 43 -39.38 -16.05 34.30
N ALA A 44 -38.25 -15.85 33.63
CA ALA A 44 -37.39 -16.89 33.04
C ALA A 44 -35.95 -16.49 33.40
N GLU A 45 -35.40 -17.08 34.44
CA GLU A 45 -34.45 -18.20 34.36
C GLU A 45 -33.16 -17.87 33.60
N ASP A 46 -32.15 -17.60 34.43
CA ASP A 46 -30.72 -17.68 34.16
C ASP A 46 -30.36 -18.92 33.34
N THR A 47 -30.05 -18.72 32.08
CA THR A 47 -29.22 -19.64 31.30
C THR A 47 -28.35 -18.80 30.37
N GLY A 48 -27.05 -18.72 30.69
CA GLY A 48 -26.06 -18.11 29.82
C GLY A 48 -26.01 -18.79 28.44
N PRO A 49 -25.64 -18.08 27.36
CA PRO A 49 -25.40 -18.74 26.10
C PRO A 49 -24.06 -19.46 26.17
N GLU A 50 -24.20 -20.76 26.28
CA GLU A 50 -23.18 -21.75 26.02
C GLU A 50 -22.41 -21.46 24.75
N ARG A 51 -21.11 -21.72 24.86
CA ARG A 51 -20.14 -21.95 23.81
C ARG A 51 -20.69 -23.01 22.84
N GLY A 52 -21.43 -22.57 21.83
CA GLY A 52 -21.85 -23.39 20.70
C GLY A 52 -20.69 -23.62 19.74
N ALA A 53 -20.11 -24.81 19.78
CA ALA A 53 -19.32 -25.36 18.69
C ALA A 53 -20.25 -25.96 17.64
N ALA A 54 -20.15 -25.47 16.40
CA ALA A 54 -20.49 -26.07 15.09
C ALA A 54 -20.85 -24.89 14.14
N ALA A 55 -20.37 -24.76 12.91
CA ALA A 55 -19.71 -25.64 11.96
C ALA A 55 -18.76 -24.77 11.11
N ALA A 56 -17.51 -25.15 10.88
CA ALA A 56 -17.12 -25.90 9.68
C ALA A 56 -17.79 -25.38 8.39
N ALA A 57 -17.55 -24.10 8.07
CA ALA A 57 -17.48 -23.66 6.68
C ALA A 57 -16.00 -23.75 6.26
N THR A 58 -15.66 -24.82 5.55
CA THR A 58 -14.48 -24.88 4.69
C THR A 58 -14.74 -23.94 3.52
N ASP A 59 -14.41 -22.67 3.70
CA ASP A 59 -14.00 -21.81 2.60
C ASP A 59 -12.53 -21.53 2.91
N GLU A 60 -11.65 -22.06 2.05
CA GLU A 60 -10.22 -21.98 2.20
C GLU A 60 -9.80 -20.53 1.97
N GLY A 61 -9.98 -19.71 3.00
CA GLY A 61 -9.23 -18.48 3.14
C GLY A 61 -7.78 -18.90 3.16
N GLU A 62 -7.10 -18.72 2.01
CA GLU A 62 -5.68 -18.96 1.82
C GLU A 62 -4.96 -18.58 3.11
N ALA A 63 -4.33 -19.58 3.73
CA ALA A 63 -3.50 -19.36 4.89
C ALA A 63 -2.58 -18.19 4.54
N LEU A 64 -2.60 -17.14 5.37
CA LEU A 64 -1.66 -16.04 5.22
C LEU A 64 -0.27 -16.67 5.05
N PRO A 65 0.48 -16.29 4.00
CA PRO A 65 1.75 -16.93 3.68
C PRO A 65 2.60 -16.97 4.95
N ASP A 66 3.23 -18.12 5.21
CA ASP A 66 4.04 -18.32 6.40
C ASP A 66 4.98 -17.11 6.52
N PRO A 67 5.01 -16.40 7.67
CA PRO A 67 5.88 -15.25 7.87
C PRO A 67 7.38 -15.53 7.61
N GLY A 68 7.77 -16.80 7.53
CA GLY A 68 9.13 -17.28 7.28
C GLY A 68 9.48 -17.64 5.83
N ASP A 69 8.52 -17.79 4.91
CA ASP A 69 8.80 -18.28 3.54
C ASP A 69 9.21 -17.15 2.59
N VAL A 70 10.15 -16.31 3.03
CA VAL A 70 10.92 -15.50 2.08
C VAL A 70 12.03 -16.38 1.56
N GLU A 71 11.92 -16.78 0.29
CA GLU A 71 12.94 -17.57 -0.39
C GLU A 71 14.33 -16.98 -0.11
N ALA A 72 15.31 -17.85 0.11
CA ALA A 72 16.67 -17.44 0.40
C ALA A 72 17.18 -16.55 -0.75
N VAL A 73 17.75 -15.40 -0.39
CA VAL A 73 18.39 -14.51 -1.37
C VAL A 73 19.73 -15.13 -1.75
N THR A 74 19.92 -15.38 -3.04
CA THR A 74 21.17 -15.90 -3.61
C THR A 74 21.92 -14.79 -4.34
N ASP A 75 23.12 -15.10 -4.83
CA ASP A 75 23.93 -14.17 -5.63
C ASP A 75 23.26 -13.83 -6.99
N GLU A 76 22.50 -14.78 -7.56
CA GLU A 76 21.74 -14.58 -8.81
C GLU A 76 20.58 -13.59 -8.62
N GLY A 77 20.14 -13.42 -7.37
CA GLY A 77 19.10 -12.49 -6.97
C GLY A 77 17.68 -12.89 -7.39
N ARG A 78 16.71 -12.42 -6.61
CA ARG A 78 15.29 -12.69 -6.84
C ARG A 78 14.45 -11.42 -6.81
N ALA A 79 13.21 -11.52 -7.25
CA ALA A 79 12.25 -10.43 -7.13
C ALA A 79 12.10 -9.98 -5.68
N PHE A 80 12.02 -8.66 -5.49
CA PHE A 80 11.74 -8.06 -4.19
C PHE A 80 10.28 -8.28 -3.81
N THR A 81 10.06 -8.70 -2.57
CA THR A 81 8.74 -8.92 -2.00
C THR A 81 8.52 -8.01 -0.79
N ALA A 82 7.25 -7.73 -0.45
CA ALA A 82 6.92 -6.96 0.75
C ALA A 82 7.37 -7.61 2.07
N ASN A 83 7.79 -8.89 2.02
CA ASN A 83 8.26 -9.64 3.17
C ASN A 83 9.76 -9.47 3.44
N ASP A 84 10.52 -8.94 2.49
CA ASP A 84 11.98 -8.78 2.58
C ASP A 84 12.46 -7.75 3.59
N PRO A 85 11.81 -6.59 3.76
CA PRO A 85 12.37 -5.57 4.64
C PRO A 85 12.37 -5.95 6.11
N VAL A 86 13.40 -5.46 6.81
CA VAL A 86 13.71 -5.83 8.20
C VAL A 86 12.54 -5.55 9.15
N LYS A 87 11.84 -4.43 9.00
CA LYS A 87 10.72 -4.04 9.89
C LYS A 87 9.57 -5.04 9.84
N GLY A 88 9.18 -5.46 8.63
CA GLY A 88 8.12 -6.45 8.44
C GLY A 88 8.53 -7.80 8.98
N ARG A 89 9.73 -8.27 8.61
CA ARG A 89 10.29 -9.55 9.10
C ARG A 89 10.36 -9.59 10.62
N ARG A 90 10.89 -8.54 11.27
CA ARG A 90 11.03 -8.46 12.72
C ARG A 90 9.69 -8.42 13.45
N SER A 91 8.68 -7.76 12.89
CA SER A 91 7.35 -7.70 13.49
C SER A 91 6.68 -9.06 13.48
N ARG A 92 6.81 -9.79 12.36
CA ARG A 92 6.28 -11.15 12.25
C ARG A 92 7.03 -12.14 13.14
N SER A 93 8.37 -12.05 13.22
CA SER A 93 9.18 -12.93 14.07
C SER A 93 8.96 -12.70 15.56
N ALA A 94 8.50 -11.51 15.99
CA ALA A 94 8.12 -11.25 17.38
C ALA A 94 6.89 -12.07 17.81
N GLY A 95 6.05 -12.49 16.85
CA GLY A 95 4.88 -13.34 17.08
C GLY A 95 3.74 -12.65 17.85
N GLY A 96 2.70 -13.45 18.12
CA GLY A 96 1.50 -13.00 18.83
C GLY A 96 0.64 -11.99 18.06
N TYR A 97 -0.41 -11.51 18.72
CA TYR A 97 -1.39 -10.61 18.10
C TYR A 97 -0.77 -9.28 17.64
N LEU A 98 0.04 -8.64 18.49
CA LEU A 98 0.68 -7.37 18.16
C LEU A 98 1.71 -7.52 17.02
N GLY A 99 2.46 -8.62 16.99
CA GLY A 99 3.39 -8.93 15.90
C GLY A 99 2.66 -9.14 14.57
N ALA A 100 1.52 -9.83 14.58
CA ALA A 100 0.68 -10.02 13.41
C ALA A 100 0.12 -8.69 12.86
N VAL A 101 -0.45 -7.84 13.73
CA VAL A 101 -1.00 -6.53 13.33
C VAL A 101 0.10 -5.61 12.79
N ALA A 102 1.24 -5.53 13.48
CA ALA A 102 2.38 -4.73 13.02
C ALA A 102 2.97 -5.28 11.70
N GLY A 103 3.10 -6.61 11.59
CA GLY A 103 3.57 -7.28 10.38
C GLY A 103 2.67 -6.99 9.18
N ALA A 104 1.35 -7.07 9.35
CA ALA A 104 0.37 -6.75 8.31
C ALA A 104 0.47 -5.29 7.84
N ARG A 105 0.64 -4.34 8.78
CA ARG A 105 0.86 -2.93 8.45
C ARG A 105 2.08 -2.74 7.56
N PHE A 106 3.23 -3.29 7.97
CA PHE A 106 4.47 -3.13 7.19
C PHE A 106 4.39 -3.84 5.84
N TRP A 107 3.75 -5.01 5.78
CA TRP A 107 3.50 -5.68 4.50
C TRP A 107 2.69 -4.78 3.56
N ALA A 108 1.60 -4.18 4.03
CA ALA A 108 0.77 -3.29 3.21
C ALA A 108 1.56 -2.06 2.74
N GLU A 109 2.37 -1.46 3.61
CA GLU A 109 3.26 -0.36 3.27
C GLU A 109 4.26 -0.74 2.16
N HIS A 110 4.93 -1.89 2.29
CA HIS A 110 5.89 -2.34 1.29
C HIS A 110 5.22 -2.77 -0.04
N GLN A 111 4.01 -3.33 0.02
CA GLN A 111 3.22 -3.62 -1.19
C GLN A 111 2.84 -2.35 -1.95
N MET A 112 2.49 -1.27 -1.23
CA MET A 112 2.24 0.02 -1.87
C MET A 112 3.50 0.57 -2.54
N ILE A 113 4.67 0.41 -1.92
CA ILE A 113 5.96 0.80 -2.52
C ILE A 113 6.22 0.00 -3.81
N LEU A 114 6.03 -1.32 -3.79
CA LEU A 114 6.15 -2.17 -4.99
C LEU A 114 5.22 -1.72 -6.11
N ASN A 115 3.95 -1.45 -5.80
CA ASN A 115 2.98 -0.96 -6.78
C ASN A 115 3.38 0.40 -7.37
N ASN A 116 3.91 1.31 -6.55
CA ASN A 116 4.41 2.61 -7.00
C ASN A 116 5.58 2.45 -7.97
N ILE A 117 6.52 1.53 -7.68
CA ILE A 117 7.65 1.25 -8.57
C ILE A 117 7.15 0.69 -9.90
N ASN A 118 6.24 -0.30 -9.86
CA ASN A 118 5.68 -0.91 -11.07
C ASN A 118 4.97 0.11 -11.95
N TYR A 119 4.22 1.02 -11.34
CA TYR A 119 3.58 2.11 -12.06
C TYR A 119 4.60 3.09 -12.65
N ALA A 120 5.62 3.48 -11.88
CA ALA A 120 6.66 4.40 -12.34
C ALA A 120 7.47 3.84 -13.52
N VAL A 121 7.78 2.54 -13.52
CA VAL A 121 8.45 1.87 -14.65
C VAL A 121 7.57 1.88 -15.90
N LYS A 122 6.27 1.58 -15.75
CA LYS A 122 5.32 1.63 -16.88
C LYS A 122 5.16 3.03 -17.44
N LEU A 123 5.14 4.04 -16.57
CA LEU A 123 5.11 5.44 -16.99
C LEU A 123 6.39 5.82 -17.74
N TYR A 124 7.55 5.42 -17.22
CA TYR A 124 8.84 5.63 -17.87
C TYR A 124 8.87 5.02 -19.28
N GLN A 125 8.41 3.78 -19.40
CA GLN A 125 8.30 3.08 -20.69
C GLN A 125 7.34 3.81 -21.64
N ALA A 126 6.20 4.31 -21.15
CA ALA A 126 5.25 5.06 -21.96
C ALA A 126 5.82 6.40 -22.45
N GLU A 127 6.67 7.05 -21.65
CA GLU A 127 7.31 8.33 -21.98
C GLU A 127 8.51 8.18 -22.93
N HIS A 128 9.35 7.15 -22.72
CA HIS A 128 10.63 6.99 -23.43
C HIS A 128 10.59 5.91 -24.52
N GLY A 129 9.56 5.05 -24.52
CA GLY A 129 9.43 3.92 -25.43
C GLY A 129 10.26 2.69 -25.04
N GLU A 130 11.04 2.77 -23.97
CA GLU A 130 11.95 1.71 -23.49
C GLU A 130 11.99 1.65 -21.96
N PHE A 131 12.39 0.49 -21.42
CA PHE A 131 12.66 0.34 -19.99
C PHE A 131 14.03 0.96 -19.64
N PRO A 132 14.28 1.27 -18.35
CA PRO A 132 15.62 1.67 -17.90
C PRO A 132 16.68 0.65 -18.33
N LYS A 133 17.84 1.13 -18.79
CA LYS A 133 18.92 0.31 -19.35
C LYS A 133 19.95 -0.12 -18.32
N SER A 134 19.98 0.52 -17.17
CA SER A 134 20.93 0.19 -16.10
C SER A 134 20.31 0.36 -14.73
N ASN A 135 20.95 -0.23 -13.72
CA ASN A 135 20.55 -0.06 -12.34
C ASN A 135 20.63 1.41 -11.88
N GLU A 136 21.67 2.14 -12.29
CA GLU A 136 21.84 3.56 -11.93
C GLU A 136 20.72 4.42 -12.53
N GLU A 137 20.35 4.14 -13.78
CA GLU A 137 19.25 4.83 -14.45
C GLU A 137 17.92 4.52 -13.74
N PHE A 138 17.65 3.26 -13.42
CA PHE A 138 16.48 2.86 -12.64
C PHE A 138 16.43 3.61 -11.30
N MET A 139 17.53 3.63 -10.54
CA MET A 139 17.59 4.32 -9.25
C MET A 139 17.43 5.85 -9.40
N ALA A 140 17.92 6.45 -10.48
CA ALA A 140 17.76 7.88 -10.75
C ALA A 140 16.35 8.26 -11.21
N ARG A 141 15.85 7.58 -12.25
CA ARG A 141 14.65 7.94 -13.01
C ARG A 141 13.37 7.36 -12.43
N ILE A 142 13.46 6.20 -11.78
CA ILE A 142 12.29 5.54 -11.18
C ILE A 142 12.24 5.87 -9.70
N ILE A 143 13.28 5.53 -8.93
CA ILE A 143 13.24 5.66 -7.47
C ILE A 143 13.32 7.12 -7.04
N ARG A 144 14.41 7.82 -7.40
CA ARG A 144 14.63 9.20 -6.94
C ARG A 144 13.65 10.20 -7.56
N ALA A 145 13.39 10.12 -8.87
CA ALA A 145 12.49 11.07 -9.52
C ALA A 145 11.04 10.99 -9.01
N ASN A 146 10.59 9.80 -8.58
CA ASN A 146 9.25 9.61 -8.01
C ASN A 146 9.23 9.70 -6.47
N ASN A 147 10.33 10.14 -5.84
CA ASN A 147 10.46 10.26 -4.37
C ASN A 147 10.11 8.96 -3.62
N ILE A 148 10.41 7.81 -4.22
CA ILE A 148 10.14 6.50 -3.62
C ILE A 148 11.22 6.22 -2.58
N VAL A 149 10.81 6.01 -1.33
CA VAL A 149 11.71 5.63 -0.24
C VAL A 149 11.75 4.11 -0.16
N LEU A 150 12.88 3.52 -0.54
CA LEU A 150 13.07 2.08 -0.40
C LEU A 150 13.22 1.71 1.08
N PRO A 151 12.52 0.65 1.53
CA PRO A 151 12.64 0.21 2.90
C PRO A 151 14.01 -0.42 3.16
N GLN A 152 14.38 -0.54 4.44
CA GLN A 152 15.69 -1.10 4.80
C GLN A 152 15.70 -2.62 4.61
N LEU A 153 16.66 -3.10 3.82
CA LEU A 153 17.01 -4.51 3.70
C LEU A 153 17.98 -4.95 4.80
N PRO A 154 18.10 -6.27 5.03
CA PRO A 154 19.21 -6.84 5.77
C PRO A 154 20.58 -6.34 5.26
N ASP A 155 21.57 -6.25 6.15
CA ASP A 155 22.87 -5.62 5.85
C ASP A 155 23.66 -6.36 4.76
N ASP A 156 23.43 -7.66 4.61
CA ASP A 156 24.00 -8.56 3.61
C ASP A 156 23.30 -8.51 2.25
N GLN A 157 22.27 -7.67 2.09
CA GLN A 157 21.45 -7.62 0.89
C GLN A 157 21.43 -6.22 0.25
N GLU A 158 21.30 -6.19 -1.07
CA GLU A 158 21.17 -4.96 -1.83
C GLU A 158 20.08 -5.00 -2.88
N TYR A 159 19.56 -3.82 -3.19
CA TYR A 159 18.62 -3.62 -4.28
C TYR A 159 19.36 -3.54 -5.61
N TYR A 160 18.90 -4.31 -6.58
CA TYR A 160 19.37 -4.20 -7.94
C TYR A 160 18.20 -4.22 -8.94
N TYR A 161 18.51 -3.86 -10.17
CA TYR A 161 17.59 -3.85 -11.29
C TYR A 161 18.31 -4.52 -12.45
N ASP A 162 17.61 -5.42 -13.11
CA ASP A 162 18.11 -6.21 -14.23
C ASP A 162 17.29 -5.87 -15.49
N PRO A 163 17.88 -5.14 -16.46
CA PRO A 163 17.18 -4.74 -17.70
C PRO A 163 16.91 -5.92 -18.64
N ASP A 164 17.70 -6.99 -18.56
CA ASP A 164 17.60 -8.15 -19.44
C ASP A 164 16.58 -9.18 -18.92
N ASN A 165 16.02 -8.92 -17.74
CA ASN A 165 15.05 -9.80 -17.11
C ASN A 165 13.72 -9.80 -17.89
N PRO A 166 13.14 -10.99 -18.19
CA PRO A 166 11.85 -11.06 -18.90
C PRO A 166 10.70 -10.43 -18.10
N ASP A 167 10.78 -10.41 -16.78
CA ASP A 167 9.74 -9.93 -15.88
C ASP A 167 9.93 -8.47 -15.47
N VAL A 168 10.79 -7.72 -16.15
CA VAL A 168 11.10 -6.32 -15.84
C VAL A 168 9.86 -5.40 -15.83
N ALA A 169 8.79 -5.78 -16.55
CA ALA A 169 7.53 -5.05 -16.59
C ALA A 169 6.62 -5.27 -15.37
N THR A 170 6.80 -6.39 -14.67
CA THR A 170 5.96 -6.83 -13.54
C THR A 170 6.71 -6.78 -12.21
N GLU A 171 7.99 -7.13 -12.21
CA GLU A 171 8.85 -7.24 -11.02
C GLU A 171 10.24 -6.60 -11.31
N PRO A 172 10.30 -5.27 -11.54
CA PRO A 172 11.52 -4.58 -11.91
C PRO A 172 12.57 -4.56 -10.77
N LEU A 173 12.11 -4.47 -9.51
CA LEU A 173 13.01 -4.36 -8.37
C LEU A 173 13.37 -5.76 -7.85
N ARG A 174 14.67 -6.02 -7.74
CA ARG A 174 15.22 -7.29 -7.28
C ARG A 174 16.16 -7.10 -6.10
N VAL A 175 16.41 -8.20 -5.38
CA VAL A 175 17.34 -8.26 -4.25
C VAL A 175 18.34 -9.37 -4.45
N ARG A 176 19.60 -9.09 -4.16
CA ARG A 176 20.71 -10.07 -4.15
C ARG A 176 21.58 -9.88 -2.92
N LEU A 177 22.44 -10.85 -2.66
CA LEU A 177 23.46 -10.70 -1.63
C LEU A 177 24.48 -9.64 -2.05
N LYS A 178 24.97 -8.86 -1.10
CA LYS A 178 26.11 -7.99 -1.31
C LYS A 178 27.36 -8.84 -1.50
N GLU A 179 28.15 -8.52 -2.50
CA GLU A 179 29.50 -9.08 -2.61
C GLU A 179 30.28 -8.65 -1.36
N ALA A 180 30.91 -9.62 -0.69
CA ALA A 180 31.73 -9.34 0.48
C ALA A 180 32.97 -8.56 0.03
N GLU A 181 33.02 -7.27 0.36
CA GLU A 181 34.14 -6.37 0.10
C GLU A 181 35.36 -6.66 0.98
#